data_AF-A0A6L7NF18-F1
#
_entry.id   AF-A0A6L7NF18-F1
#
_cell.length_a   1.000
_cell.length_b   1.000
_cell.length_c   1.000
_cell.angle_alpha   90.00
_cell.angle_beta   90.00
_cell.angle_gamma   90.00
#
_symmetry.space_group_name_H-M   'P 1'
#
loop_
_entity.id
_entity.type
_entity.pdbx_description
1 polymer ?
#
loop_
_entity_poly.entity_id
_entity_poly.type
_entity_poly.pdbx_seq_one_letter_code
_entity_poly.pdbx_strand_id
1 'polypeptide(L)'
;MDLYARVNILEGRAVRLGRGSLDDVISLDADPINRARGWAEMGVDCLLVVDLDAAAYRSYRNRPLIDRMLSALDLPIVVAGGIRSEREAARLIQQGAWKVTMGTAAIETPTMVWDLCRDFPGRMMVSLDVLGNEELVTEGWTSDSGRFMEEVMLEMASCGVSGFFVTDARRDVLSERPNLDILRTALEYIDEPVVASGGVRNADDLRALTSIEVGGRSLAGVVVGREVTEGRFTVAQAKAVLGGPGAPRSRVLQLRVVIPCSDLGRSVDFYQSTLGFARIETAGPGGQEETGSGVLLDVGVDSVLELVPEDGPGEVRHQSRLVFVVDDAEALRDRVEGRAHTTGPAAAGSLGAFEVEAPDGVTVIISESHGV
;
A
#
# COMPACT_ATOMS: atom_id res chain seq x y z
N MET A 1 -4.02 -11.75 -8.78
CA MET A 1 -4.78 -10.94 -7.80
C MET A 1 -4.12 -11.11 -6.43
N ASP A 2 -4.10 -10.06 -5.63
CA ASP A 2 -3.53 -10.08 -4.28
C ASP A 2 -4.50 -10.66 -3.25
N LEU A 3 -3.97 -11.45 -2.31
CA LEU A 3 -4.72 -11.98 -1.18
C LEU A 3 -4.44 -11.16 0.09
N TYR A 4 -5.45 -10.43 0.54
CA TYR A 4 -5.44 -9.67 1.78
C TYR A 4 -6.05 -10.48 2.93
N ALA A 5 -5.48 -10.42 4.12
CA ALA A 5 -6.12 -10.92 5.33
C ALA A 5 -6.51 -9.80 6.29
N ARG A 6 -7.72 -9.87 6.83
CA ARG A 6 -8.24 -8.86 7.75
C ARG A 6 -7.90 -9.16 9.21
N VAL A 7 -7.43 -8.15 9.92
CA VAL A 7 -7.28 -8.15 11.38
C VAL A 7 -8.00 -6.94 11.95
N ASN A 8 -9.18 -7.16 12.55
CA ASN A 8 -9.89 -6.11 13.27
C ASN A 8 -9.42 -6.06 14.72
N ILE A 9 -9.22 -4.85 15.23
CA ILE A 9 -8.79 -4.60 16.60
C ILE A 9 -9.86 -3.79 17.31
N LEU A 10 -10.32 -4.31 18.44
CA LEU A 10 -11.24 -3.62 19.36
C LEU A 10 -10.77 -3.85 20.79
N GLU A 11 -10.60 -2.76 21.54
CA GLU A 11 -10.09 -2.75 22.91
C GLU A 11 -8.78 -3.53 23.08
N GLY A 12 -7.85 -3.37 22.13
CA GLY A 12 -6.56 -4.06 22.11
C GLY A 12 -6.64 -5.56 21.82
N ARG A 13 -7.80 -6.09 21.42
CA ARG A 13 -8.00 -7.52 21.12
C ARG A 13 -8.35 -7.74 19.66
N ALA A 14 -7.98 -8.91 19.14
CA ALA A 14 -8.40 -9.33 17.81
C ALA A 14 -9.86 -9.76 17.87
N VAL A 15 -10.69 -9.14 17.02
CA VAL A 15 -12.12 -9.42 17.00
C VAL A 15 -12.62 -9.72 15.59
N ARG A 16 -13.83 -10.26 15.53
CA ARG A 16 -14.62 -10.39 14.31
C ARG A 16 -15.95 -9.69 14.53
N LEU A 17 -16.44 -9.01 13.51
CA LEU A 17 -17.81 -8.51 13.48
C LEU A 17 -18.66 -9.56 12.78
N GLY A 18 -19.68 -10.09 13.47
CA GLY A 18 -20.57 -11.12 12.91
C GLY A 18 -21.29 -10.62 11.67
N ARG A 19 -22.15 -9.60 11.85
CA ARG A 19 -22.92 -8.94 10.78
C ARG A 19 -22.42 -7.53 10.48
N GLY A 20 -21.10 -7.33 10.56
CA GLY A 20 -20.51 -5.98 10.46
C GLY A 20 -20.85 -5.04 11.61
N SER A 21 -21.57 -5.50 12.64
CA SER A 21 -21.99 -4.68 13.78
C SER A 21 -21.07 -4.84 15.00
N LEU A 22 -20.84 -3.74 15.71
CA LEU A 22 -20.15 -3.70 17.00
C LEU A 22 -20.97 -4.35 18.13
N ASP A 23 -22.27 -4.54 17.93
CA ASP A 23 -23.13 -5.25 18.87
C ASP A 23 -23.00 -6.78 18.77
N ASP A 24 -22.38 -7.28 17.68
CA ASP A 24 -22.18 -8.70 17.39
C ASP A 24 -20.67 -9.01 17.28
N VAL A 25 -19.92 -8.54 18.27
CA VAL A 25 -18.47 -8.74 18.37
C VAL A 25 -18.17 -10.13 18.89
N ILE A 26 -17.37 -10.86 18.13
CA ILE A 26 -16.85 -12.17 18.49
C ILE A 26 -15.36 -12.00 18.80
N SER A 27 -14.98 -12.20 20.07
CA SER A 27 -13.57 -12.22 20.45
C SER A 27 -12.89 -13.46 19.88
N LEU A 28 -11.65 -13.30 19.41
CA LEU A 28 -10.89 -14.37 18.77
C LEU A 28 -9.80 -14.93 19.69
N ASP A 29 -9.82 -14.58 20.99
CA ASP A 29 -8.93 -15.02 22.08
C ASP A 29 -7.41 -14.96 21.80
N ALA A 30 -7.00 -14.31 20.71
CA ALA A 30 -5.61 -14.17 20.29
C ALA A 30 -5.15 -12.70 20.37
N ASP A 31 -3.90 -12.52 20.80
CA ASP A 31 -3.17 -11.26 20.63
C ASP A 31 -3.18 -10.86 19.14
N PRO A 32 -3.61 -9.63 18.78
CA PRO A 32 -3.57 -9.11 17.42
C PRO A 32 -2.24 -9.33 16.69
N ILE A 33 -1.10 -9.21 17.39
CA ILE A 33 0.22 -9.43 16.79
C ILE A 33 0.38 -10.92 16.42
N ASN A 34 0.03 -11.84 17.32
CA ASN A 34 0.11 -13.28 17.04
C ASN A 34 -0.84 -13.69 15.91
N ARG A 35 -2.03 -13.09 15.84
CA ARG A 35 -2.95 -13.32 14.72
C ARG A 35 -2.37 -12.85 13.39
N ALA A 36 -1.74 -11.68 13.38
CA ALA A 36 -1.08 -11.15 12.18
C ALA A 36 0.14 -11.99 11.76
N ARG A 37 0.94 -12.49 12.72
CA ARG A 37 2.01 -13.47 12.45
C ARG A 37 1.46 -14.75 11.82
N GLY A 38 0.37 -15.30 12.37
CA GLY A 38 -0.25 -16.49 11.80
C GLY A 38 -0.68 -16.29 10.34
N TRP A 39 -1.18 -15.11 9.97
CA TRP A 39 -1.47 -14.79 8.57
C TRP A 39 -0.22 -14.69 7.70
N ALA A 40 0.84 -14.06 8.21
CA ALA A 40 2.13 -13.97 7.51
C ALA A 40 2.73 -15.36 7.28
N GLU A 41 2.71 -16.24 8.28
CA GLU A 41 3.16 -17.63 8.18
C GLU A 41 2.36 -18.44 7.16
N MET A 42 1.06 -18.15 7.01
CA MET A 42 0.22 -18.78 5.98
C MET A 42 0.51 -18.26 4.57
N GLY A 43 1.26 -17.15 4.42
CA GLY A 43 1.71 -16.63 3.13
C GLY A 43 0.70 -15.75 2.40
N VAL A 44 -0.16 -15.02 3.13
CA VAL A 44 -0.97 -13.95 2.52
C VAL A 44 -0.08 -12.85 1.97
N ASP A 45 -0.58 -12.10 0.99
CA ASP A 45 0.24 -11.06 0.36
C ASP A 45 0.22 -9.77 1.18
N CYS A 46 -0.88 -9.45 1.86
CA CYS A 46 -1.01 -8.21 2.63
C CYS A 46 -1.96 -8.35 3.83
N LEU A 47 -1.73 -7.57 4.89
CA LEU A 47 -2.69 -7.41 5.99
C LEU A 47 -3.50 -6.14 5.83
N LEU A 48 -4.82 -6.25 5.98
CA LEU A 48 -5.71 -5.12 6.23
C LEU A 48 -6.00 -5.06 7.74
N VAL A 49 -5.33 -4.16 8.45
CA VAL A 49 -5.50 -3.96 9.89
C VAL A 49 -6.50 -2.83 10.11
N VAL A 50 -7.62 -3.13 10.78
CA VAL A 50 -8.71 -2.17 11.01
C VAL A 50 -8.82 -1.83 12.49
N ASP A 51 -8.57 -0.58 12.84
CA ASP A 51 -8.78 -0.05 14.18
C ASP A 51 -10.25 0.33 14.39
N LEU A 52 -11.02 -0.55 15.02
CA LEU A 52 -12.45 -0.34 15.25
C LEU A 52 -12.72 0.72 16.32
N ASP A 53 -11.81 0.90 17.28
CA ASP A 53 -11.91 1.96 18.28
C ASP A 53 -11.77 3.35 17.66
N ALA A 54 -10.83 3.49 16.74
CA ALA A 54 -10.66 4.72 16.00
C ALA A 54 -11.85 4.96 15.06
N ALA A 55 -12.33 3.91 14.38
CA ALA A 55 -13.45 4.00 13.46
C ALA A 55 -14.74 4.44 14.17
N ALA A 56 -15.11 3.74 15.24
CA ALA A 56 -16.39 3.90 15.93
C ALA A 56 -16.38 4.99 17.01
N TYR A 57 -15.32 5.05 17.81
CA TYR A 57 -15.28 5.89 19.02
C TYR A 57 -14.30 7.06 18.91
N ARG A 58 -13.66 7.25 17.74
CA ARG A 58 -12.62 8.27 17.52
C ARG A 58 -11.48 8.15 18.54
N SER A 59 -11.21 6.94 19.02
CA SER A 59 -10.22 6.65 20.05
C SER A 59 -9.00 5.96 19.44
N TYR A 60 -7.85 6.61 19.50
CA TYR A 60 -6.57 6.08 18.99
C TYR A 60 -5.83 5.19 20.00
N ARG A 61 -6.56 4.56 20.94
CA ARG A 61 -5.97 3.71 21.99
C ARG A 61 -5.21 2.50 21.45
N ASN A 62 -5.55 2.01 20.26
CA ASN A 62 -4.86 0.88 19.63
C ASN A 62 -3.62 1.29 18.82
N ARG A 63 -3.32 2.58 18.65
CA ARG A 63 -2.16 3.00 17.84
C ARG A 63 -0.82 2.46 18.34
N PRO A 64 -0.50 2.47 19.65
CA PRO A 64 0.73 1.83 20.13
C PRO A 64 0.80 0.33 19.80
N LEU A 65 -0.33 -0.37 19.79
CA LEU A 65 -0.39 -1.77 19.38
C LEU A 65 -0.14 -1.93 17.87
N ILE A 66 -0.75 -1.07 17.05
CA ILE A 66 -0.57 -1.07 15.59
C ILE A 66 0.88 -0.71 15.24
N ASP A 67 1.49 0.27 15.90
CA ASP A 67 2.90 0.64 15.68
C ASP A 67 3.83 -0.57 15.95
N ARG A 68 3.55 -1.36 17.00
CA ARG A 68 4.26 -2.63 17.24
C ARG A 68 4.00 -3.68 16.18
N MET A 69 2.80 -3.74 15.59
CA MET A 69 2.52 -4.65 14.48
C MET A 69 3.31 -4.27 13.23
N LEU A 70 3.33 -2.97 12.89
CA LEU A 70 4.07 -2.43 11.75
C LEU A 70 5.58 -2.72 11.84
N SER A 71 6.14 -2.71 13.04
CA SER A 71 7.56 -2.96 13.28
C SER A 71 7.93 -4.43 13.54
N ALA A 72 6.95 -5.32 13.73
CA ALA A 72 7.18 -6.73 14.05
C ALA A 72 6.93 -7.70 12.90
N LEU A 73 6.49 -7.22 11.73
CA LEU A 73 6.04 -8.04 10.61
C LEU A 73 6.68 -7.57 9.31
N ASP A 74 7.39 -8.47 8.64
CA ASP A 74 7.98 -8.24 7.31
C ASP A 74 6.95 -8.47 6.18
N LEU A 75 5.72 -7.99 6.38
CA LEU A 75 4.57 -8.17 5.48
C LEU A 75 3.89 -6.82 5.26
N PRO A 76 3.48 -6.44 4.03
CA PRO A 76 2.82 -5.16 3.81
C PRO A 76 1.53 -5.04 4.63
N ILE A 77 1.39 -3.93 5.35
CA ILE A 77 0.21 -3.65 6.18
C ILE A 77 -0.49 -2.40 5.66
N VAL A 78 -1.75 -2.57 5.26
CA VAL A 78 -2.69 -1.47 5.07
C VAL A 78 -3.39 -1.19 6.39
N VAL A 79 -3.26 0.04 6.90
CA VAL A 79 -3.94 0.47 8.13
C VAL A 79 -5.21 1.23 7.79
N ALA A 80 -6.33 0.77 8.35
CA ALA A 80 -7.64 1.39 8.24
C ALA A 80 -8.21 1.71 9.63
N GLY A 81 -9.31 2.45 9.66
CA GLY A 81 -10.05 2.76 10.88
C GLY A 81 -9.73 4.14 11.45
N GLY A 82 -10.72 5.03 11.34
CA GLY A 82 -10.74 6.33 12.03
C GLY A 82 -9.66 7.34 11.66
N ILE A 83 -8.99 7.18 10.52
CA ILE A 83 -7.99 8.13 10.01
C ILE A 83 -8.75 9.34 9.45
N ARG A 84 -8.76 10.45 10.20
CA ARG A 84 -9.57 11.65 9.92
C ARG A 84 -8.73 12.95 9.89
N SER A 85 -7.41 12.83 9.78
CA SER A 85 -6.52 13.98 9.66
C SER A 85 -5.25 13.59 8.91
N GLU A 86 -4.67 14.53 8.18
CA GLU A 86 -3.41 14.36 7.46
C GLU A 86 -2.28 13.93 8.40
N ARG A 87 -2.22 14.56 9.57
CA ARG A 87 -1.24 14.25 10.61
C ARG A 87 -1.27 12.77 11.01
N GLU A 88 -2.46 12.19 11.15
CA GLU A 88 -2.58 10.78 11.54
C GLU A 88 -2.23 9.83 10.40
N ALA A 89 -2.62 10.15 9.16
CA ALA A 89 -2.22 9.40 7.97
C ALA A 89 -0.68 9.42 7.81
N ALA A 90 -0.08 10.60 7.86
CA ALA A 90 1.37 10.80 7.78
C ALA A 90 2.11 10.03 8.88
N ARG A 91 1.60 10.08 10.13
CA ARG A 91 2.17 9.33 11.25
C ARG A 91 2.20 7.82 10.95
N LEU A 92 1.09 7.24 10.52
CA LEU A 92 1.01 5.81 10.21
C LEU A 92 1.95 5.41 9.07
N ILE A 93 2.00 6.22 8.01
CA ILE A 93 2.92 6.04 6.87
C ILE A 93 4.38 6.05 7.36
N GLN A 94 4.75 7.00 8.20
CA GLN A 94 6.10 7.13 8.78
C GLN A 94 6.45 5.99 9.75
N GLN A 95 5.45 5.40 10.42
CA GLN A 95 5.62 4.22 11.27
C GLN A 95 5.73 2.91 10.47
N GLY A 96 5.63 2.96 9.14
CA GLY A 96 5.83 1.79 8.26
C GLY A 96 4.55 1.19 7.68
N ALA A 97 3.38 1.82 7.83
CA ALA A 97 2.18 1.36 7.12
C ALA A 97 2.43 1.41 5.61
N TRP A 98 2.26 0.29 4.92
CA TRP A 98 2.45 0.21 3.46
C TRP A 98 1.49 1.18 2.76
N LYS A 99 0.22 1.16 3.15
CA LYS A 99 -0.78 2.15 2.75
C LYS A 99 -1.70 2.47 3.93
N VAL A 100 -2.42 3.57 3.82
CA VAL A 100 -3.51 3.91 4.74
C VAL A 100 -4.82 3.98 3.98
N THR A 101 -5.91 3.56 4.63
CA THR A 101 -7.23 3.56 4.02
C THR A 101 -8.19 4.51 4.73
N MET A 102 -8.86 5.34 3.94
CA MET A 102 -9.89 6.27 4.40
C MET A 102 -11.26 5.85 3.86
N GLY A 103 -12.27 5.80 4.73
CA GLY A 103 -13.66 5.58 4.33
C GLY A 103 -14.44 6.88 4.43
N THR A 104 -15.08 7.11 5.58
CA THR A 104 -15.87 8.33 5.87
C THR A 104 -15.13 9.63 5.55
N ALA A 105 -13.85 9.74 5.90
CA ALA A 105 -13.09 10.97 5.64
C ALA A 105 -12.86 11.26 4.14
N ALA A 106 -12.83 10.22 3.30
CA ALA A 106 -12.74 10.41 1.85
C ALA A 106 -14.05 10.95 1.25
N ILE A 107 -15.18 10.67 1.89
CA ILE A 107 -16.51 11.15 1.48
C ILE A 107 -16.77 12.56 2.03
N GLU A 108 -16.42 12.80 3.30
CA GLU A 108 -16.71 14.05 4.01
C GLU A 108 -15.66 15.15 3.78
N THR A 109 -14.41 14.79 3.50
CA THR A 109 -13.29 15.74 3.39
C THR A 109 -12.35 15.36 2.25
N PRO A 110 -12.83 15.39 0.99
CA PRO A 110 -12.05 14.95 -0.17
C PRO A 110 -10.76 15.76 -0.38
N THR A 111 -10.74 17.04 -0.01
CA THR A 111 -9.54 17.90 -0.11
C THR A 111 -8.38 17.38 0.73
N MET A 112 -8.66 16.78 1.89
CA MET A 112 -7.64 16.15 2.72
C MET A 112 -7.01 14.93 2.03
N VAL A 113 -7.82 14.15 1.31
CA VAL A 113 -7.31 13.00 0.54
C VAL A 113 -6.43 13.50 -0.60
N TRP A 114 -6.82 14.57 -1.28
CA TRP A 114 -6.02 15.19 -2.33
C TRP A 114 -4.65 15.64 -1.81
N ASP A 115 -4.61 16.38 -0.69
CA ASP A 115 -3.35 16.81 -0.07
C ASP A 115 -2.48 15.61 0.34
N LEU A 116 -3.08 14.56 0.89
CA LEU A 116 -2.37 13.33 1.25
C LEU A 116 -1.84 12.55 0.05
N CYS A 117 -2.59 12.48 -1.05
CA CYS A 117 -2.10 11.84 -2.28
C CYS A 117 -0.97 12.65 -2.92
N ARG A 118 -0.99 13.99 -2.81
CA ARG A 118 0.13 14.84 -3.24
C ARG A 118 1.37 14.62 -2.38
N ASP A 119 1.21 14.59 -1.06
CA ASP A 119 2.33 14.52 -0.12
C ASP A 119 2.86 13.08 0.06
N PHE A 120 2.00 12.07 -0.14
CA PHE A 120 2.31 10.65 -0.07
C PHE A 120 1.71 9.87 -1.26
N PRO A 121 2.15 10.12 -2.51
CA PRO A 121 1.56 9.46 -3.66
C PRO A 121 1.72 7.92 -3.57
N GLY A 122 0.73 7.19 -4.08
CA GLY A 122 0.69 5.73 -3.97
C GLY A 122 0.40 5.15 -2.57
N ARG A 123 0.31 5.98 -1.52
CA ARG A 123 0.13 5.51 -0.11
C ARG A 123 -1.31 5.53 0.38
N MET A 124 -2.22 6.15 -0.37
CA MET A 124 -3.62 6.31 0.00
C MET A 124 -4.50 5.28 -0.71
N MET A 125 -5.43 4.67 0.01
CA MET A 125 -6.54 3.88 -0.54
C MET A 125 -7.86 4.37 0.04
N VAL A 126 -8.96 4.08 -0.65
CA VAL A 126 -10.30 4.41 -0.17
C VAL A 126 -11.09 3.13 0.11
N SER A 127 -11.82 3.08 1.22
CA SER A 127 -12.75 1.99 1.51
C SER A 127 -14.17 2.49 1.31
N LEU A 128 -14.91 1.81 0.45
CA LEU A 128 -16.30 2.10 0.13
C LEU A 128 -17.18 0.96 0.64
N ASP A 129 -18.06 1.31 1.56
CA ASP A 129 -19.14 0.45 2.03
C ASP A 129 -20.41 0.87 1.30
N VAL A 130 -20.89 0.01 0.41
CA VAL A 130 -21.86 0.36 -0.62
C VAL A 130 -23.17 -0.39 -0.42
N LEU A 131 -24.29 0.30 -0.55
CA LEU A 131 -25.63 -0.26 -0.54
C LEU A 131 -26.03 -0.79 -1.92
N GLY A 132 -27.11 -1.58 -1.99
CA GLY A 132 -27.59 -2.15 -3.25
C GLY A 132 -28.07 -1.13 -4.29
N ASN A 133 -28.34 0.11 -3.88
CA ASN A 133 -28.63 1.26 -4.77
C ASN A 133 -27.37 2.08 -5.08
N GLU A 134 -26.18 1.55 -4.78
CA GLU A 134 -24.86 2.17 -4.96
C GLU A 134 -24.58 3.40 -4.07
N GLU A 135 -25.47 3.69 -3.14
CA GLU A 135 -25.25 4.72 -2.12
C GLU A 135 -24.23 4.26 -1.08
N LEU A 136 -23.39 5.17 -0.63
CA LEU A 136 -22.33 4.88 0.33
C LEU A 136 -22.80 5.10 1.77
N VAL A 137 -22.37 4.21 2.67
CA VAL A 137 -22.56 4.38 4.11
C VAL A 137 -21.27 4.87 4.79
N THR A 138 -21.45 5.63 5.86
CA THR A 138 -20.40 6.30 6.62
C THR A 138 -20.56 6.04 8.12
N GLU A 139 -19.67 6.64 8.92
CA GLU A 139 -19.68 6.55 10.39
C GLU A 139 -19.63 5.13 10.97
N GLY A 140 -18.96 4.20 10.27
CA GLY A 140 -18.97 2.80 10.69
C GLY A 140 -20.32 2.15 10.43
N TRP A 141 -20.81 2.29 9.20
CA TRP A 141 -22.02 1.65 8.67
C TRP A 141 -23.34 2.14 9.28
N THR A 142 -23.35 3.28 9.99
CA THR A 142 -24.53 3.78 10.70
C THR A 142 -25.25 4.95 10.01
N SER A 143 -24.61 5.64 9.06
CA SER A 143 -25.22 6.80 8.38
C SER A 143 -25.14 6.68 6.87
N ASP A 144 -26.27 6.88 6.20
CA ASP A 144 -26.31 7.10 4.75
C ASP A 144 -25.61 8.42 4.44
N SER A 145 -24.78 8.44 3.40
CA SER A 145 -23.98 9.63 3.05
C SER A 145 -24.68 10.58 2.07
N GLY A 146 -25.70 10.11 1.35
CA GLY A 146 -26.29 10.81 0.21
C GLY A 146 -25.35 10.90 -1.01
N ARG A 147 -24.24 10.15 -1.00
CA ARG A 147 -23.21 10.12 -2.05
C ARG A 147 -23.14 8.72 -2.65
N PHE A 148 -22.94 8.65 -3.96
CA PHE A 148 -22.95 7.39 -4.71
C PHE A 148 -21.54 6.92 -5.05
N MET A 149 -21.41 5.61 -5.24
CA MET A 149 -20.14 4.93 -5.53
C MET A 149 -19.43 5.53 -6.73
N GLU A 150 -20.14 5.73 -7.85
CA GLU A 150 -19.59 6.35 -9.06
C GLU A 150 -18.93 7.71 -8.77
N GLU A 151 -19.68 8.61 -8.14
CA GLU A 151 -19.24 9.98 -7.86
C GLU A 151 -17.95 9.99 -7.03
N VAL A 152 -17.92 9.21 -5.95
CA VAL A 152 -16.79 9.17 -5.02
C VAL A 152 -15.59 8.46 -5.64
N MET A 153 -15.80 7.38 -6.41
CA MET A 153 -14.70 6.68 -7.08
C MET A 153 -14.01 7.59 -8.09
N LEU A 154 -14.76 8.28 -8.95
CA LEU A 154 -14.21 9.22 -9.93
C LEU A 154 -13.47 10.38 -9.26
N GLU A 155 -14.04 10.96 -8.20
CA GLU A 155 -13.39 12.05 -7.47
C GLU A 155 -12.09 11.59 -6.81
N MET A 156 -12.09 10.45 -6.14
CA MET A 156 -10.91 9.93 -5.44
C MET A 156 -9.83 9.42 -6.42
N ALA A 157 -10.22 8.83 -7.53
CA ALA A 157 -9.32 8.50 -8.64
C ALA A 157 -8.59 9.76 -9.14
N SER A 158 -9.34 10.85 -9.36
CA SER A 158 -8.75 12.14 -9.76
C SER A 158 -7.82 12.76 -8.71
N CYS A 159 -7.96 12.37 -7.43
CA CYS A 159 -7.05 12.76 -6.37
C CYS A 159 -5.73 11.97 -6.37
N GLY A 160 -5.64 10.86 -7.11
CA GLY A 160 -4.45 10.01 -7.16
C GLY A 160 -4.41 8.92 -6.08
N VAL A 161 -5.57 8.44 -5.62
CA VAL A 161 -5.61 7.29 -4.70
C VAL A 161 -5.10 6.04 -5.42
N SER A 162 -4.42 5.16 -4.69
CA SER A 162 -3.79 3.96 -5.25
C SER A 162 -4.72 2.75 -5.38
N GLY A 163 -6.02 2.95 -5.13
CA GLY A 163 -7.04 1.91 -5.25
C GLY A 163 -8.14 1.98 -4.19
N PHE A 164 -9.10 1.07 -4.35
CA PHE A 164 -10.35 1.02 -3.60
C PHE A 164 -10.58 -0.37 -2.99
N PHE A 165 -10.98 -0.41 -1.72
CA PHE A 165 -11.67 -1.56 -1.16
C PHE A 165 -13.17 -1.36 -1.34
N VAL A 166 -13.85 -2.31 -1.97
CA VAL A 166 -15.30 -2.25 -2.18
C VAL A 166 -15.97 -3.38 -1.38
N THR A 167 -16.89 -2.98 -0.51
CA THR A 167 -17.67 -3.87 0.37
C THR A 167 -19.15 -3.62 0.13
N ASP A 168 -19.94 -4.68 -0.03
CA ASP A 168 -21.40 -4.57 0.06
C ASP A 168 -21.81 -4.50 1.55
N ALA A 169 -22.31 -3.34 1.97
CA ALA A 169 -22.52 -3.01 3.38
C ALA A 169 -23.65 -3.81 4.04
N ARG A 170 -24.62 -4.34 3.27
CA ARG A 170 -25.77 -5.09 3.81
C ARG A 170 -25.65 -6.59 3.60
N ARG A 171 -24.56 -7.05 3.00
CA ARG A 171 -24.28 -8.47 2.77
C ARG A 171 -23.98 -9.18 4.08
N ASP A 172 -24.68 -10.28 4.35
CA ASP A 172 -24.25 -11.19 5.43
C ASP A 172 -23.01 -11.97 4.97
N VAL A 173 -21.84 -11.44 5.34
CA VAL A 173 -20.53 -12.03 5.02
C VAL A 173 -20.37 -13.48 5.47
N LEU A 174 -21.21 -13.98 6.37
CA LEU A 174 -21.14 -15.36 6.87
C LEU A 174 -21.85 -16.38 5.97
N SER A 175 -22.92 -15.96 5.28
CA SER A 175 -23.82 -16.85 4.55
C SER A 175 -23.91 -16.53 3.05
N GLU A 176 -23.69 -15.28 2.68
CA GLU A 176 -23.81 -14.80 1.32
C GLU A 176 -22.46 -14.68 0.60
N ARG A 177 -22.49 -14.90 -0.72
CA ARG A 177 -21.31 -14.78 -1.58
C ARG A 177 -20.86 -13.32 -1.73
N PRO A 178 -19.73 -13.01 -2.40
CA PRO A 178 -19.41 -11.64 -2.78
C PRO A 178 -20.45 -11.08 -3.76
N ASN A 179 -20.76 -9.79 -3.67
CA ASN A 179 -21.60 -9.13 -4.66
C ASN A 179 -20.75 -8.88 -5.92
N LEU A 180 -20.94 -9.70 -6.95
CA LEU A 180 -20.13 -9.63 -8.16
C LEU A 180 -20.54 -8.46 -9.07
N ASP A 181 -21.79 -8.03 -8.99
CA ASP A 181 -22.32 -6.99 -9.88
C ASP A 181 -21.77 -5.63 -9.45
N ILE A 182 -21.79 -5.33 -8.14
CA ILE A 182 -21.22 -4.08 -7.62
C ILE A 182 -19.71 -3.95 -7.91
N LEU A 183 -19.00 -5.08 -7.92
CA LEU A 183 -17.57 -5.13 -8.25
C LEU A 183 -17.31 -4.92 -9.74
N ARG A 184 -18.20 -5.40 -10.62
CA ARG A 184 -18.15 -5.09 -12.05
C ARG A 184 -18.42 -3.61 -12.28
N THR A 185 -19.48 -3.06 -11.66
CA THR A 185 -19.82 -1.64 -11.75
C THR A 185 -18.64 -0.77 -11.27
N ALA A 186 -18.01 -1.11 -10.16
CA ALA A 186 -16.82 -0.40 -9.67
C ALA A 186 -15.66 -0.38 -10.69
N LEU A 187 -15.41 -1.51 -11.37
CA LEU A 187 -14.41 -1.56 -12.44
C LEU A 187 -14.83 -0.75 -13.67
N GLU A 188 -16.13 -0.60 -13.97
CA GLU A 188 -16.59 0.22 -15.11
C GLU A 188 -16.26 1.71 -14.92
N TYR A 189 -16.23 2.20 -13.69
CA TYR A 189 -16.06 3.63 -13.41
C TYR A 189 -14.62 4.14 -13.46
N ILE A 190 -13.66 3.33 -13.01
CA ILE A 190 -12.29 3.79 -12.74
C ILE A 190 -11.24 2.77 -13.17
N ASP A 191 -10.01 3.22 -13.43
CA ASP A 191 -8.89 2.37 -13.85
C ASP A 191 -8.05 1.86 -12.67
N GLU A 192 -8.19 2.49 -11.50
CA GLU A 192 -7.43 2.16 -10.31
C GLU A 192 -7.76 0.76 -9.75
N PRO A 193 -6.83 0.16 -8.99
CA PRO A 193 -7.03 -1.15 -8.37
C PRO A 193 -8.32 -1.26 -7.53
N VAL A 194 -9.21 -2.20 -7.88
CA VAL A 194 -10.39 -2.55 -7.06
C VAL A 194 -10.14 -3.86 -6.31
N VAL A 195 -10.30 -3.83 -4.98
CA VAL A 195 -10.14 -4.98 -4.08
C VAL A 195 -11.49 -5.37 -3.50
N ALA A 196 -11.92 -6.61 -3.72
CA ALA A 196 -13.16 -7.14 -3.17
C ALA A 196 -13.02 -7.40 -1.65
N SER A 197 -13.84 -6.75 -0.83
CA SER A 197 -13.63 -6.66 0.61
C SER A 197 -14.75 -7.31 1.45
N GLY A 198 -15.13 -8.55 1.14
CA GLY A 198 -16.07 -9.32 1.97
C GLY A 198 -16.75 -10.50 1.27
N GLY A 199 -17.35 -11.39 2.07
CA GLY A 199 -18.29 -12.43 1.58
C GLY A 199 -17.67 -13.63 0.89
N VAL A 200 -16.36 -13.87 0.99
CA VAL A 200 -15.70 -15.02 0.36
C VAL A 200 -15.89 -16.28 1.20
N ARG A 201 -16.83 -17.15 0.83
CA ARG A 201 -17.19 -18.31 1.67
C ARG A 201 -16.36 -19.56 1.40
N ASN A 202 -15.88 -19.71 0.17
CA ASN A 202 -15.24 -20.91 -0.34
C ASN A 202 -14.44 -20.64 -1.63
N ALA A 203 -13.80 -21.67 -2.16
CA ALA A 203 -13.02 -21.59 -3.40
C ALA A 203 -13.86 -21.28 -4.65
N ASP A 204 -15.16 -21.60 -4.67
CA ASP A 204 -16.03 -21.27 -5.81
C ASP A 204 -16.29 -19.77 -5.88
N ASP A 205 -16.47 -19.12 -4.72
CA ASP A 205 -16.59 -17.67 -4.63
C ASP A 205 -15.29 -16.98 -5.11
N LEU A 206 -14.11 -17.54 -4.78
CA LEU A 206 -12.82 -17.06 -5.30
C LEU A 206 -12.74 -17.17 -6.83
N ARG A 207 -13.14 -18.32 -7.41
CA ARG A 207 -13.16 -18.49 -8.87
C ARG A 207 -14.11 -17.50 -9.54
N ALA A 208 -15.27 -17.26 -8.93
CA ALA A 208 -16.22 -16.27 -9.43
C ALA A 208 -15.61 -14.86 -9.44
N LEU A 209 -14.90 -14.46 -8.38
CA LEU A 209 -14.17 -13.20 -8.34
C LEU A 209 -13.08 -13.11 -9.41
N THR A 210 -12.30 -14.18 -9.62
CA THR A 210 -11.26 -14.20 -10.68
C THR A 210 -11.83 -14.13 -12.09
N SER A 211 -13.11 -14.47 -12.27
CA SER A 211 -13.78 -14.40 -13.58
C SER A 211 -14.36 -13.02 -13.90
N ILE A 212 -14.26 -12.06 -12.97
CA ILE A 212 -14.66 -10.68 -13.24
C ILE A 212 -13.60 -10.01 -14.11
N GLU A 213 -14.01 -9.63 -15.32
CA GLU A 213 -13.23 -8.85 -16.25
C GLU A 213 -14.12 -7.78 -16.90
N VAL A 214 -13.67 -6.53 -16.90
CA VAL A 214 -14.38 -5.38 -17.47
C VAL A 214 -13.38 -4.55 -18.25
N GLY A 215 -13.53 -4.48 -19.58
CA GLY A 215 -12.64 -3.71 -20.44
C GLY A 215 -11.17 -4.14 -20.34
N GLY A 216 -10.89 -5.43 -20.18
CA GLY A 216 -9.53 -5.98 -20.01
C GLY A 216 -8.94 -5.81 -18.61
N ARG A 217 -9.70 -5.24 -17.66
CA ARG A 217 -9.28 -5.06 -16.27
C ARG A 217 -9.94 -6.11 -15.38
N SER A 218 -9.22 -6.56 -14.37
CA SER A 218 -9.69 -7.52 -13.37
C SER A 218 -9.53 -6.94 -11.96
N LEU A 219 -10.14 -7.58 -10.96
CA LEU A 219 -9.94 -7.18 -9.58
C LEU A 219 -8.46 -7.27 -9.19
N ALA A 220 -7.97 -6.26 -8.48
CA ALA A 220 -6.60 -6.24 -8.00
C ALA A 220 -6.37 -7.21 -6.83
N GLY A 221 -7.41 -7.48 -6.05
CA GLY A 221 -7.29 -8.40 -4.92
C GLY A 221 -8.61 -8.77 -4.25
N VAL A 222 -8.48 -9.57 -3.20
CA VAL A 222 -9.59 -10.01 -2.37
C VAL A 222 -9.19 -10.05 -0.89
N VAL A 223 -10.10 -9.65 -0.01
CA VAL A 223 -9.94 -9.73 1.44
C VAL A 223 -10.59 -11.00 1.97
N VAL A 224 -9.82 -11.81 2.69
CA VAL A 224 -10.29 -13.00 3.40
C VAL A 224 -10.14 -12.84 4.92
N GLY A 225 -10.87 -13.67 5.67
CA GLY A 225 -10.81 -13.64 7.13
C GLY A 225 -11.24 -14.96 7.74
N ARG A 226 -12.47 -14.99 8.23
CA ARG A 226 -13.06 -16.09 9.01
C ARG A 226 -12.89 -17.44 8.33
N GLU A 227 -13.14 -17.49 7.04
CA GLU A 227 -13.36 -18.71 6.28
C GLU A 227 -12.08 -19.52 6.13
N VAL A 228 -10.94 -18.82 6.06
CA VAL A 228 -9.63 -19.46 6.15
C VAL A 228 -9.39 -19.99 7.55
N THR A 229 -9.65 -19.18 8.58
CA THR A 229 -9.41 -19.59 9.97
C THR A 229 -10.34 -20.71 10.47
N GLU A 230 -11.52 -20.86 9.86
CA GLU A 230 -12.44 -21.99 10.11
C GLU A 230 -12.19 -23.18 9.18
N GLY A 231 -11.15 -23.13 8.33
CA GLY A 231 -10.74 -24.24 7.48
C GLY A 231 -11.66 -24.54 6.30
N ARG A 232 -12.50 -23.58 5.87
CA ARG A 232 -13.32 -23.76 4.65
C ARG A 232 -12.44 -23.83 3.40
N PHE A 233 -11.32 -23.12 3.41
CA PHE A 233 -10.22 -23.25 2.46
C PHE A 233 -8.93 -22.73 3.11
N THR A 234 -7.78 -23.04 2.52
CA THR A 234 -6.46 -22.58 2.99
C THR A 234 -5.97 -21.40 2.17
N VAL A 235 -5.00 -20.63 2.70
CA VAL A 235 -4.30 -19.60 1.92
C VAL A 235 -3.67 -20.19 0.66
N ALA A 236 -3.04 -21.37 0.75
CA ALA A 236 -2.47 -22.05 -0.41
C ALA A 236 -3.52 -22.36 -1.50
N GLN A 237 -4.70 -22.84 -1.11
CA GLN A 237 -5.81 -23.06 -2.05
C GLN A 237 -6.30 -21.74 -2.66
N ALA A 238 -6.37 -20.66 -1.87
CA ALA A 238 -6.74 -19.36 -2.39
C ALA A 238 -5.73 -18.85 -3.42
N LYS A 239 -4.43 -18.86 -3.11
CA LYS A 239 -3.37 -18.43 -4.03
C LYS A 239 -3.33 -19.26 -5.32
N ALA A 240 -3.60 -20.57 -5.23
CA ALA A 240 -3.71 -21.43 -6.40
C ALA A 240 -4.85 -21.01 -7.33
N VAL A 241 -5.99 -20.55 -6.78
CA VAL A 241 -7.12 -20.01 -7.57
C VAL A 241 -6.79 -18.62 -8.13
N LEU A 242 -6.12 -17.77 -7.35
CA LEU A 242 -5.80 -16.38 -7.72
C LEU A 242 -4.65 -16.23 -8.72
N GLY A 243 -3.97 -17.33 -9.09
CA GLY A 243 -2.95 -17.37 -10.14
C GLY A 243 -1.49 -17.29 -9.66
N GLY A 244 -1.19 -17.64 -8.40
CA GLY A 244 0.18 -17.61 -7.85
C GLY A 244 0.44 -16.44 -6.89
N PRO A 245 1.70 -16.15 -6.50
CA PRO A 245 2.00 -14.95 -5.73
C PRO A 245 1.48 -13.73 -6.50
N GLY A 246 0.89 -12.76 -5.79
CA GLY A 246 0.30 -11.55 -6.37
C GLY A 246 1.25 -10.80 -7.31
N ALA A 247 0.76 -9.75 -7.97
CA ALA A 247 1.62 -8.96 -8.85
C ALA A 247 2.88 -8.51 -8.10
N PRO A 248 4.08 -8.56 -8.72
CA PRO A 248 5.32 -8.18 -8.06
C PRO A 248 5.17 -6.79 -7.45
N ARG A 249 5.29 -6.72 -6.12
CA ARG A 249 5.12 -5.49 -5.35
C ARG A 249 6.49 -4.95 -4.99
N SER A 250 6.87 -3.96 -5.74
CA SER A 250 7.99 -3.08 -5.42
C SER A 250 7.61 -2.16 -4.26
N ARG A 251 8.37 -2.23 -3.18
CA ARG A 251 8.33 -1.27 -2.08
C ARG A 251 9.36 -0.19 -2.37
N VAL A 252 8.93 1.03 -2.67
CA VAL A 252 9.81 2.19 -2.51
C VAL A 252 9.34 2.96 -1.28
N LEU A 253 10.23 3.07 -0.28
CA LEU A 253 9.94 3.69 1.00
C LEU A 253 10.01 5.24 0.96
N GLN A 254 10.37 5.86 -0.17
CA GLN A 254 10.38 7.32 -0.34
C GLN A 254 10.07 7.73 -1.77
N LEU A 255 9.05 8.59 -1.94
CA LEU A 255 8.45 8.85 -3.25
C LEU A 255 9.03 10.05 -4.04
N ARG A 256 9.87 10.86 -3.41
CA ARG A 256 10.75 11.81 -4.11
C ARG A 256 11.97 12.05 -3.24
N VAL A 257 13.14 11.62 -3.70
CA VAL A 257 14.40 11.86 -2.98
C VAL A 257 15.17 12.92 -3.75
N VAL A 258 15.35 14.09 -3.13
CA VAL A 258 16.13 15.18 -3.70
C VAL A 258 17.56 15.05 -3.19
N ILE A 259 18.51 14.79 -4.09
CA ILE A 259 19.92 14.66 -3.76
C ILE A 259 20.69 15.86 -4.33
N PRO A 260 21.29 16.71 -3.48
CA PRO A 260 22.24 17.71 -3.93
C PRO A 260 23.51 17.03 -4.42
N CYS A 261 23.96 17.39 -5.62
CA CYS A 261 25.09 16.79 -6.30
C CYS A 261 26.17 17.83 -6.61
N SER A 262 27.40 17.54 -6.20
CA SER A 262 28.58 18.36 -6.57
C SER A 262 28.96 18.24 -8.05
N ASP A 263 28.60 17.12 -8.68
CA ASP A 263 28.73 16.87 -10.12
C ASP A 263 27.48 16.14 -10.63
N LEU A 264 26.58 16.91 -11.26
CA LEU A 264 25.31 16.41 -11.76
C LEU A 264 25.50 15.36 -12.87
N GLY A 265 26.44 15.59 -13.80
CA GLY A 265 26.68 14.68 -14.92
C GLY A 265 27.16 13.31 -14.44
N ARG A 266 28.14 13.31 -13.52
CA ARG A 266 28.65 12.08 -12.92
C ARG A 266 27.60 11.30 -12.13
N SER A 267 26.71 12.01 -11.44
CA SER A 267 25.64 11.40 -10.64
C SER A 267 24.57 10.78 -11.56
N VAL A 268 24.13 11.51 -12.59
CA VAL A 268 23.20 10.99 -13.61
C VAL A 268 23.76 9.73 -14.27
N ASP A 269 25.01 9.77 -14.74
CA ASP A 269 25.66 8.62 -15.39
C ASP A 269 25.71 7.39 -14.47
N PHE A 270 25.99 7.60 -13.18
CA PHE A 270 25.98 6.53 -12.18
C PHE A 270 24.59 5.91 -12.06
N TYR A 271 23.56 6.70 -11.77
CA TYR A 271 22.20 6.18 -11.55
C TYR A 271 21.61 5.52 -12.80
N GLN A 272 21.87 6.06 -13.99
CA GLN A 272 21.39 5.46 -15.24
C GLN A 272 22.19 4.21 -15.64
N SER A 273 23.51 4.29 -15.68
CA SER A 273 24.35 3.22 -16.26
C SER A 273 24.68 2.10 -15.27
N THR A 274 24.66 2.40 -13.97
CA THR A 274 25.01 1.45 -12.91
C THR A 274 23.75 0.86 -12.29
N LEU A 275 22.80 1.71 -11.91
CA LEU A 275 21.56 1.29 -11.25
C LEU A 275 20.40 1.06 -12.23
N GLY A 276 20.48 1.56 -13.46
CA GLY A 276 19.48 1.30 -14.51
C GLY A 276 18.27 2.23 -14.45
N PHE A 277 18.37 3.36 -13.77
CA PHE A 277 17.26 4.32 -13.66
C PHE A 277 17.02 5.02 -15.00
N ALA A 278 15.76 5.21 -15.35
CA ALA A 278 15.40 5.87 -16.60
C ALA A 278 15.30 7.38 -16.37
N ARG A 279 15.80 8.19 -17.30
CA ARG A 279 15.64 9.64 -17.20
C ARG A 279 14.20 10.00 -17.57
N ILE A 280 13.57 10.84 -16.76
CA ILE A 280 12.25 11.40 -17.07
C ILE A 280 12.46 12.66 -17.91
N GLU A 281 11.89 12.68 -19.12
CA GLU A 281 11.91 13.87 -19.96
C GLU A 281 10.97 14.93 -19.37
N THR A 282 11.53 15.96 -18.73
CA THR A 282 10.78 17.12 -18.28
C THR A 282 10.75 18.17 -19.39
N ALA A 283 9.62 18.29 -20.09
CA ALA A 283 9.40 19.41 -21.00
C ALA A 283 9.13 20.68 -20.19
N GLY A 284 10.08 21.62 -20.20
CA GLY A 284 9.85 22.97 -19.68
C GLY A 284 8.77 23.68 -20.51
N PRO A 285 8.04 24.67 -19.95
CA PRO A 285 7.08 25.46 -20.72
C PRO A 285 7.83 26.20 -21.84
N GLY A 286 7.73 25.69 -23.07
CA GLY A 286 8.40 26.26 -24.25
C GLY A 286 9.47 25.40 -24.92
N GLY A 287 9.69 24.15 -24.49
CA GLY A 287 10.56 23.20 -25.22
C GLY A 287 12.05 23.56 -25.25
N GLN A 288 12.50 24.41 -24.32
CA GLN A 288 13.93 24.61 -24.03
C GLN A 288 14.31 23.83 -22.78
N GLU A 289 15.45 23.14 -22.83
CA GLU A 289 16.10 22.59 -21.63
C GLU A 289 16.45 23.76 -20.69
N GLU A 290 15.79 23.82 -19.53
CA GLU A 290 16.16 24.77 -18.49
C GLU A 290 17.55 24.41 -17.96
N THR A 291 18.54 25.21 -18.33
CA THR A 291 19.90 25.09 -17.81
C THR A 291 19.89 25.54 -16.34
N GLY A 292 19.89 24.58 -15.43
CA GLY A 292 19.86 24.79 -13.97
C GLY A 292 18.73 24.06 -13.23
N SER A 293 17.81 23.39 -13.93
CA SER A 293 16.83 22.50 -13.30
C SER A 293 17.45 21.13 -13.00
N GLY A 294 17.09 20.55 -11.85
CA GLY A 294 17.55 19.21 -11.48
C GLY A 294 17.14 18.13 -12.49
N VAL A 295 17.81 16.98 -12.45
CA VAL A 295 17.50 15.84 -13.31
C VAL A 295 16.61 14.85 -12.57
N LEU A 296 15.45 14.55 -13.13
CA LEU A 296 14.55 13.53 -12.63
C LEU A 296 14.87 12.16 -13.24
N LEU A 297 15.01 11.15 -12.38
CA LEU A 297 15.22 9.76 -12.73
C LEU A 297 14.06 8.93 -12.16
N ASP A 298 13.41 8.15 -13.02
CA ASP A 298 12.45 7.13 -12.67
C ASP A 298 13.21 5.94 -12.07
N VAL A 299 12.93 5.66 -10.79
CA VAL A 299 13.50 4.51 -10.07
C VAL A 299 12.55 3.31 -10.07
N GLY A 300 11.43 3.42 -10.79
CA GLY A 300 10.32 2.49 -10.86
C GLY A 300 9.24 2.81 -9.83
N VAL A 301 8.00 2.39 -10.14
CA VAL A 301 6.96 2.16 -9.13
C VAL A 301 6.54 3.46 -8.47
N ASP A 302 6.25 4.42 -9.35
CA ASP A 302 5.82 5.78 -9.05
C ASP A 302 6.79 6.57 -8.16
N SER A 303 8.07 6.20 -8.14
CA SER A 303 9.09 6.87 -7.36
C SER A 303 10.09 7.61 -8.24
N VAL A 304 10.49 8.80 -7.81
CA VAL A 304 11.38 9.68 -8.57
C VAL A 304 12.59 10.06 -7.73
N LEU A 305 13.77 9.96 -8.31
CA LEU A 305 15.00 10.54 -7.78
C LEU A 305 15.27 11.87 -8.49
N GLU A 306 15.43 12.95 -7.75
CA GLU A 306 15.77 14.26 -8.29
C GLU A 306 17.19 14.65 -7.89
N LEU A 307 18.05 14.82 -8.89
CA LEU A 307 19.43 15.24 -8.72
C LEU A 307 19.54 16.73 -8.96
N VAL A 308 19.90 17.52 -7.95
CA VAL A 308 19.97 18.99 -8.04
C VAL A 308 21.43 19.44 -7.91
N PRO A 309 21.93 20.35 -8.77
CA PRO A 309 23.26 20.93 -8.59
C PRO A 309 23.42 21.61 -7.22
N GLU A 310 24.53 21.40 -6.52
CA GLU A 310 24.87 22.19 -5.33
C GLU A 310 25.22 23.64 -5.71
N ASP A 311 24.41 24.60 -5.26
CA ASP A 311 24.70 26.03 -5.42
C ASP A 311 25.60 26.54 -4.28
N GLY A 312 26.93 26.42 -4.48
CA GLY A 312 27.94 27.14 -3.70
C GLY A 312 28.67 26.33 -2.61
N PRO A 313 29.79 26.85 -2.06
CA PRO A 313 30.62 26.12 -1.12
C PRO A 313 30.14 26.31 0.32
N GLY A 314 29.41 25.34 0.88
CA GLY A 314 29.25 25.22 2.33
C GLY A 314 27.94 24.60 2.83
N GLU A 315 28.09 23.48 3.56
CA GLU A 315 27.20 22.93 4.61
C GLU A 315 25.78 22.52 4.16
N VAL A 316 25.35 21.25 4.20
CA VAL A 316 25.41 20.23 5.26
C VAL A 316 25.37 18.85 4.58
N ARG A 317 26.37 17.99 4.81
CA ARG A 317 26.30 16.57 4.45
C ARG A 317 25.41 15.84 5.45
N HIS A 318 24.11 15.79 5.20
CA HIS A 318 23.32 14.72 5.80
C HIS A 318 23.78 13.40 5.16
N GLN A 319 24.05 12.37 5.97
CA GLN A 319 24.21 10.99 5.49
C GLN A 319 22.84 10.54 4.95
N SER A 320 22.49 10.99 3.76
CA SER A 320 21.30 10.56 3.06
C SER A 320 21.49 9.09 2.70
N ARG A 321 20.57 8.25 3.17
CA ARG A 321 20.52 6.84 2.81
C ARG A 321 19.33 6.66 1.87
N LEU A 322 19.57 6.14 0.68
CA LEU A 322 18.53 5.77 -0.27
C LEU A 322 18.29 4.26 -0.12
N VAL A 323 17.06 3.83 0.16
CA VAL A 323 16.73 2.40 0.21
C VAL A 323 16.00 2.02 -1.06
N PHE A 324 16.58 1.09 -1.81
CA PHE A 324 16.11 0.61 -3.10
C PHE A 324 15.80 -0.89 -3.00
N VAL A 325 14.60 -1.31 -3.40
CA VAL A 325 14.18 -2.71 -3.34
C VAL A 325 14.06 -3.25 -4.76
N VAL A 326 14.70 -4.39 -5.03
CA VAL A 326 14.77 -5.00 -6.37
C VAL A 326 14.38 -6.45 -6.35
N ASP A 327 13.89 -6.97 -7.47
CA ASP A 327 13.47 -8.37 -7.54
C ASP A 327 14.61 -9.38 -7.43
N ASP A 328 15.81 -8.97 -7.83
CA ASP A 328 17.02 -9.81 -7.81
C ASP A 328 18.22 -8.95 -7.37
N ALA A 329 18.43 -8.89 -6.06
CA ALA A 329 19.50 -8.08 -5.49
C ALA A 329 20.88 -8.68 -5.77
N GLU A 330 20.98 -10.00 -5.93
CA GLU A 330 22.22 -10.69 -6.24
C GLU A 330 22.67 -10.38 -7.68
N ALA A 331 21.77 -10.46 -8.67
CA ALA A 331 22.07 -10.07 -10.05
C ALA A 331 22.41 -8.58 -10.17
N LEU A 332 21.73 -7.71 -9.40
CA LEU A 332 22.09 -6.30 -9.36
C LEU A 332 23.45 -6.08 -8.69
N ARG A 333 23.78 -6.83 -7.63
CA ARG A 333 25.10 -6.78 -6.98
C ARG A 333 26.19 -7.15 -7.98
N ASP A 334 26.05 -8.28 -8.68
CA ASP A 334 27.02 -8.73 -9.68
C ASP A 334 27.22 -7.70 -10.80
N ARG A 335 26.15 -6.98 -11.20
CA ARG A 335 26.22 -5.92 -12.21
C ARG A 335 26.97 -4.67 -11.72
N VAL A 336 26.88 -4.38 -10.43
CA VAL A 336 27.43 -3.17 -9.79
C VAL A 336 28.84 -3.41 -9.24
N GLU A 337 29.17 -4.65 -8.87
CA GLU A 337 30.49 -5.07 -8.44
C GLU A 337 31.53 -4.76 -9.53
N GLY A 338 32.45 -3.84 -9.22
CA GLY A 338 33.46 -3.34 -10.16
C GLY A 338 33.13 -2.01 -10.85
N ARG A 339 31.90 -1.50 -10.72
CA ARG A 339 31.48 -0.15 -11.20
C ARG A 339 31.27 0.85 -10.07
N ALA A 340 31.08 0.37 -8.85
CA ALA A 340 30.89 1.17 -7.65
C ALA A 340 31.57 0.54 -6.44
N HIS A 341 31.77 1.30 -5.36
CA HIS A 341 32.24 0.73 -4.10
C HIS A 341 31.06 0.03 -3.41
N THR A 342 31.08 -1.30 -3.48
CA THR A 342 30.13 -2.17 -2.78
C THR A 342 30.73 -2.59 -1.44
N THR A 343 29.96 -2.50 -0.37
CA THR A 343 30.36 -3.07 0.92
C THR A 343 29.52 -4.31 1.25
N GLY A 344 30.02 -5.14 2.17
CA GLY A 344 29.41 -6.40 2.58
C GLY A 344 27.98 -6.24 3.13
N PRO A 345 27.34 -7.32 3.63
CA PRO A 345 25.92 -7.29 4.00
C PRO A 345 25.59 -6.09 4.87
N ALA A 346 24.50 -5.38 4.52
CA ALA A 346 23.98 -4.27 5.32
C ALA A 346 23.82 -4.71 6.78
N ALA A 347 24.04 -3.78 7.72
CA ALA A 347 24.16 -4.04 9.16
C ALA A 347 23.27 -5.19 9.69
N ALA A 348 23.86 -6.05 10.53
CA ALA A 348 23.35 -7.33 11.02
C ALA A 348 21.80 -7.47 11.07
N GLY A 349 21.23 -8.18 10.09
CA GLY A 349 19.82 -8.58 10.11
C GLY A 349 19.20 -8.96 8.76
N SER A 350 19.68 -8.42 7.64
CA SER A 350 19.07 -8.65 6.31
C SER A 350 19.90 -9.62 5.45
N LEU A 351 19.41 -10.85 5.27
CA LEU A 351 19.86 -11.70 4.15
C LEU A 351 19.46 -11.02 2.83
N GLY A 352 20.38 -10.90 1.87
CA GLY A 352 20.07 -10.38 0.53
C GLY A 352 20.24 -8.87 0.29
N ALA A 353 20.74 -8.08 1.26
CA ALA A 353 20.98 -6.64 1.06
C ALA A 353 22.48 -6.29 0.94
N PHE A 354 22.80 -5.24 0.17
CA PHE A 354 24.15 -4.64 0.08
C PHE A 354 24.08 -3.12 -0.03
N GLU A 355 25.19 -2.46 0.29
CA GLU A 355 25.33 -1.01 0.17
C GLU A 355 26.23 -0.63 -1.00
N VAL A 356 25.84 0.43 -1.71
CA VAL A 356 26.60 1.05 -2.80
C VAL A 356 26.83 2.51 -2.45
N GLU A 357 28.07 2.95 -2.45
CA GLU A 357 28.37 4.39 -2.32
C GLU A 357 28.22 5.09 -3.67
N ALA A 358 27.32 6.09 -3.73
CA ALA A 358 27.12 6.93 -4.89
C ALA A 358 28.12 8.11 -4.93
N PRO A 359 28.40 8.70 -6.11
CA PRO A 359 29.40 9.77 -6.28
C PRO A 359 29.13 11.06 -5.48
N ASP A 360 27.87 11.28 -5.12
CA ASP A 360 27.36 12.40 -4.33
C ASP A 360 27.47 12.16 -2.81
N GLY A 361 28.01 11.01 -2.38
CA GLY A 361 28.15 10.66 -0.97
C GLY A 361 26.88 10.07 -0.35
N VAL A 362 25.88 9.72 -1.16
CA VAL A 362 24.70 8.99 -0.73
C VAL A 362 25.00 7.49 -0.63
N THR A 363 24.62 6.87 0.48
CA THR A 363 24.67 5.41 0.61
C THR A 363 23.37 4.83 0.07
N VAL A 364 23.44 4.10 -1.04
CA VAL A 364 22.30 3.37 -1.61
C VAL A 364 22.28 1.96 -1.03
N ILE A 365 21.26 1.65 -0.23
CA ILE A 365 20.99 0.33 0.30
C ILE A 365 20.09 -0.39 -0.70
N ILE A 366 20.57 -1.50 -1.24
CA ILE A 366 19.81 -2.34 -2.17
C ILE A 366 19.38 -3.59 -1.41
N SER A 367 18.07 -3.86 -1.35
CA SER A 367 17.53 -5.10 -0.78
C SER A 367 16.71 -5.88 -1.81
N GLU A 368 16.68 -7.20 -1.67
CA GLU A 368 15.83 -8.04 -2.49
C GLU A 368 14.35 -7.87 -2.10
N SER A 369 13.43 -8.03 -3.06
CA SER A 369 11.98 -7.94 -2.83
C SER A 369 11.46 -9.08 -1.95
N HIS A 370 12.28 -10.10 -1.75
CA HIS A 370 11.97 -11.25 -0.91
C HIS A 370 12.40 -10.98 0.54
N GLY A 371 11.49 -10.41 1.32
CA GLY A 371 11.60 -10.38 2.78
C GLY A 371 12.30 -9.16 3.37
N VAL A 372 11.63 -8.01 3.24
CA VAL A 372 11.52 -6.96 4.29
C VAL A 372 10.11 -6.42 4.22
#